data_AF-A0A1B8FCJ5-F1
#
_entry.id   AF-A0A1B8FCJ5-F1
#
_cell.length_a   1.000
_cell.length_b   1.000
_cell.length_c   1.000
_cell.angle_alpha   90.00
_cell.angle_beta   90.00
_cell.angle_gamma   90.00
#
_symmetry.space_group_name_H-M   'P 1'
#
loop_
_entity.id
_entity.type
_entity.pdbx_description
1 polymer ?
#
loop_
_entity_poly.entity_id
_entity_poly.type
_entity_poly.pdbx_seq_one_letter_code
_entity_poly.pdbx_strand_id
1 'polypeptide(L)'
;MPVLPSLEGSTFDTDLRDRHMIYDYAAHDAQGNPEKWRYEIWFYNEDRIIYAIHGGPMAGRKNFQAATYQCIRPGELWQCNWLEETGTICSLVYDIPNKRISTLLGFSKGHWERNVEARGDKRNAQDLERWRGLAEVGGQTDRVLLSEQAEILEDFRGKGGLEAIQMEWPTM
;
A
#
# COMPACT_ATOMS: atom_id res chain seq x y z
N MET A 1 -13.18 -0.77 22.61
CA MET A 1 -12.66 -2.02 22.04
C MET A 1 -12.53 -1.78 20.54
N PRO A 2 -11.33 -1.76 19.94
CA PRO A 2 -11.27 -1.72 18.48
C PRO A 2 -11.89 -3.02 17.95
N VAL A 3 -12.96 -2.88 17.17
CA VAL A 3 -13.57 -3.99 16.45
C VAL A 3 -12.64 -4.29 15.28
N LEU A 4 -11.96 -5.44 15.30
CA LEU A 4 -11.28 -5.93 14.11
C LEU A 4 -12.34 -6.45 13.14
N PRO A 5 -12.29 -6.07 11.85
CA PRO A 5 -13.18 -6.65 10.85
C PRO A 5 -13.06 -8.17 10.89
N SER A 6 -14.18 -8.88 11.06
CA SER A 6 -14.17 -10.34 11.00
C SER A 6 -14.01 -10.77 9.54
N LEU A 7 -13.07 -11.68 9.28
CA LEU A 7 -12.93 -12.37 8.00
C LEU A 7 -13.78 -13.65 7.94
N GLU A 8 -14.51 -13.97 9.01
CA GLU A 8 -15.38 -15.13 9.08
C GLU A 8 -16.44 -15.08 7.97
N GLY A 9 -16.59 -16.18 7.24
CA GLY A 9 -17.53 -16.28 6.12
C GLY A 9 -17.10 -15.54 4.84
N SER A 10 -15.90 -14.95 4.81
CA SER A 10 -15.34 -14.31 3.62
C SER A 10 -14.52 -15.28 2.76
N THR A 11 -14.13 -14.84 1.56
CA THR A 11 -13.28 -15.58 0.63
C THR A 11 -11.80 -15.20 0.72
N PHE A 12 -11.33 -14.65 1.87
CA PHE A 12 -9.98 -14.09 2.01
C PHE A 12 -8.87 -15.07 1.57
N ASP A 13 -8.93 -16.32 2.02
CA ASP A 13 -7.90 -17.32 1.71
C ASP A 13 -7.80 -17.59 0.20
N THR A 14 -8.93 -17.63 -0.48
CA THR A 14 -9.00 -17.82 -1.93
C THR A 14 -8.65 -16.55 -2.68
N ASP A 15 -9.05 -15.38 -2.20
CA ASP A 15 -9.01 -14.14 -2.97
C ASP A 15 -7.73 -13.33 -2.74
N LEU A 16 -7.15 -13.37 -1.53
CA LEU A 16 -6.07 -12.47 -1.11
C LEU A 16 -4.88 -13.17 -0.46
N ARG A 17 -5.06 -14.24 0.33
CA ARG A 17 -3.92 -14.84 1.06
C ARG A 17 -2.79 -15.25 0.12
N ASP A 18 -1.58 -14.81 0.42
CA ASP A 18 -0.37 -15.09 -0.37
C ASP A 18 -0.46 -14.57 -1.83
N ARG A 19 -1.34 -13.61 -2.12
CA ARG A 19 -1.50 -13.05 -3.46
C ARG A 19 -0.49 -11.94 -3.71
N HIS A 20 0.11 -11.96 -4.89
CA HIS A 20 1.10 -11.02 -5.33
C HIS A 20 0.60 -10.31 -6.58
N MET A 21 0.70 -8.98 -6.59
CA MET A 21 0.28 -8.16 -7.73
C MET A 21 1.33 -7.11 -8.07
N ILE A 22 1.61 -6.97 -9.38
CA ILE A 22 2.37 -5.85 -9.94
C ILE A 22 1.40 -5.01 -10.77
N TYR A 23 1.38 -3.71 -10.55
CA TYR A 23 0.41 -2.82 -11.17
C TYR A 23 1.00 -1.44 -11.48
N ASP A 24 0.48 -0.82 -12.54
CA ASP A 24 0.88 0.53 -12.97
C ASP A 24 -0.30 1.49 -12.76
N TYR A 25 -0.12 2.56 -11.97
CA TYR A 25 -1.08 3.65 -11.90
C TYR A 25 -1.11 4.45 -13.21
N ALA A 26 -2.29 4.94 -13.58
CA ALA A 26 -2.50 5.85 -14.70
C ALA A 26 -2.19 7.31 -14.32
N ALA A 27 -0.97 7.56 -13.82
CA ALA A 27 -0.54 8.87 -13.37
C ALA A 27 -0.12 9.79 -14.54
N HIS A 28 -0.04 11.08 -14.25
CA HIS A 28 0.45 12.09 -15.18
C HIS A 28 1.50 12.97 -14.48
N ASP A 29 2.51 13.42 -15.23
CA ASP A 29 3.50 14.38 -14.74
C ASP A 29 2.91 15.79 -14.58
N ALA A 30 3.71 16.74 -14.10
CA ALA A 30 3.26 18.12 -13.89
C ALA A 30 2.90 18.85 -15.21
N GLN A 31 3.31 18.32 -16.36
CA GLN A 31 2.98 18.81 -17.69
C GLN A 31 1.79 18.07 -18.32
N GLY A 32 1.22 17.09 -17.62
CA GLY A 32 0.12 16.27 -18.10
C GLY A 32 0.52 15.13 -19.04
N ASN A 33 1.81 14.80 -19.15
CA ASN A 33 2.24 13.63 -19.92
C ASN A 33 1.97 12.35 -19.11
N PRO A 34 1.55 11.25 -19.74
CA PRO A 34 1.37 9.98 -19.06
C PRO A 34 2.66 9.51 -18.39
N GLU A 35 2.58 9.19 -17.11
CA GLU A 35 3.67 8.58 -16.34
C GLU A 35 3.16 7.30 -15.70
N LYS A 36 3.88 6.19 -15.86
CA LYS A 36 3.51 4.92 -15.23
C LYS A 36 4.22 4.80 -13.89
N TRP A 37 3.46 4.84 -12.81
CA TRP A 37 3.99 4.54 -11.49
C TRP A 37 3.79 3.07 -11.18
N ARG A 38 4.88 2.31 -11.25
CA ARG A 38 4.88 0.87 -11.01
C ARG A 38 5.00 0.54 -9.54
N TYR A 39 4.09 -0.29 -9.05
CA TYR A 39 4.03 -0.78 -7.68
C TYR A 39 3.93 -2.31 -7.67
N GLU A 40 4.41 -2.90 -6.58
CA GLU A 40 4.38 -4.34 -6.30
C GLU A 40 3.84 -4.53 -4.88
N ILE A 41 2.86 -5.41 -4.70
CA ILE A 41 2.28 -5.74 -3.39
C ILE A 41 2.10 -7.24 -3.24
N TRP A 42 2.38 -7.73 -2.03
CA TRP A 42 2.10 -9.08 -1.60
C TRP A 42 1.21 -9.06 -0.36
N PHE A 43 0.01 -9.61 -0.50
CA PHE A 43 -0.95 -9.85 0.57
C PHE A 43 -0.50 -11.06 1.37
N TYR A 44 0.47 -10.86 2.26
CA TYR A 44 1.17 -11.92 2.97
C TYR A 44 0.21 -12.85 3.74
N ASN A 45 -0.68 -12.25 4.53
CA ASN A 45 -1.69 -12.95 5.30
C ASN A 45 -2.81 -11.97 5.73
N GLU A 46 -3.71 -12.42 6.60
CA GLU A 46 -4.85 -11.64 7.13
C GLU A 46 -4.48 -10.40 7.94
N ASP A 47 -3.20 -10.21 8.22
CA ASP A 47 -2.69 -9.18 9.12
C ASP A 47 -1.60 -8.32 8.45
N ARG A 48 -0.98 -8.77 7.36
CA ARG A 48 0.21 -8.10 6.79
C ARG A 48 0.15 -8.01 5.27
N ILE A 49 0.60 -6.86 4.78
CA ILE A 49 1.05 -6.66 3.42
C ILE A 49 2.54 -6.33 3.39
N ILE A 50 3.19 -6.67 2.28
CA ILE A 50 4.55 -6.26 1.94
C ILE A 50 4.48 -5.60 0.57
N TYR A 51 5.13 -4.47 0.36
CA TYR A 51 5.06 -3.77 -0.93
C TYR A 51 6.36 -3.05 -1.27
N ALA A 52 6.56 -2.79 -2.56
CA ALA A 52 7.65 -1.99 -3.10
C ALA A 52 7.14 -1.02 -4.18
N ILE A 53 7.83 0.12 -4.29
CA ILE A 53 7.54 1.15 -5.30
C ILE A 53 8.71 1.19 -6.29
N HIS A 54 8.41 0.91 -7.55
CA HIS A 54 9.40 0.79 -8.62
C HIS A 54 9.44 2.01 -9.55
N GLY A 55 8.33 2.74 -9.67
CA GLY A 55 8.23 3.92 -10.53
C GLY A 55 7.60 5.13 -9.83
N GLY A 56 7.70 6.30 -10.47
CA GLY A 56 7.16 7.56 -9.97
C GLY A 56 7.98 8.21 -8.84
N PRO A 57 7.43 9.26 -8.20
CA PRO A 57 8.15 10.09 -7.23
C PRO A 57 8.72 9.33 -6.02
N MET A 58 8.10 8.21 -5.66
CA MET A 58 8.42 7.39 -4.48
C MET A 58 9.23 6.13 -4.82
N ALA A 59 9.74 6.00 -6.05
CA ALA A 59 10.54 4.85 -6.48
C ALA A 59 11.72 4.59 -5.54
N GLY A 60 11.89 3.33 -5.13
CA GLY A 60 12.91 2.89 -4.17
C GLY A 60 12.42 2.77 -2.72
N ARG A 61 11.12 2.95 -2.45
CA ARG A 61 10.51 2.65 -1.15
C ARG A 61 10.12 1.16 -1.08
N LYS A 62 10.49 0.48 0.01
CA LYS A 62 10.09 -0.89 0.35
C LYS A 62 9.53 -0.93 1.77
N ASN A 63 8.36 -1.53 1.94
CA ASN A 63 7.65 -1.45 3.22
C ASN A 63 6.87 -2.74 3.52
N PHE A 64 6.42 -2.86 4.75
CA PHE A 64 5.45 -3.84 5.22
C PHE A 64 4.57 -3.20 6.27
N GLN A 65 3.30 -3.59 6.34
CA GLN A 65 2.35 -2.90 7.20
C GLN A 65 1.21 -3.82 7.64
N ALA A 66 0.71 -3.59 8.86
CA ALA A 66 -0.56 -4.14 9.28
C ALA A 66 -1.68 -3.59 8.42
N ALA A 67 -2.51 -4.48 7.89
CA ALA A 67 -3.61 -4.10 7.02
C ALA A 67 -4.94 -4.63 7.55
N THR A 68 -5.98 -3.85 7.32
CA THR A 68 -7.36 -4.25 7.57
C THR A 68 -8.03 -4.58 6.26
N TYR A 69 -8.93 -5.56 6.28
CA TYR A 69 -9.60 -6.06 5.08
C TYR A 69 -11.11 -6.05 5.27
N GLN A 70 -11.80 -5.70 4.19
CA GLN A 70 -13.24 -5.82 4.09
C GLN A 70 -13.60 -6.49 2.76
N CYS A 71 -14.24 -7.64 2.87
CA CYS A 71 -14.87 -8.28 1.73
C CYS A 71 -16.12 -7.48 1.35
N ILE A 72 -16.10 -6.80 0.20
CA ILE A 72 -17.26 -6.05 -0.31
C ILE A 72 -18.19 -7.00 -1.05
N ARG A 73 -17.62 -7.85 -1.91
CA ARG A 73 -18.35 -8.88 -2.65
C ARG A 73 -17.44 -10.11 -2.81
N PRO A 74 -17.78 -11.26 -2.22
CA PRO A 74 -16.93 -12.45 -2.26
C PRO A 74 -16.56 -12.85 -3.69
N GLY A 75 -15.30 -13.17 -3.95
CA GLY A 75 -14.77 -13.52 -5.26
C GLY A 75 -14.62 -12.35 -6.24
N GLU A 76 -15.02 -11.13 -5.87
CA GLU A 76 -15.08 -10.01 -6.80
C GLU A 76 -14.42 -8.72 -6.31
N LEU A 77 -14.71 -8.28 -5.08
CA LEU A 77 -14.29 -6.96 -4.58
C LEU A 77 -13.82 -7.02 -3.13
N TRP A 78 -12.64 -6.47 -2.91
CA TRP A 78 -12.01 -6.33 -1.60
C TRP A 78 -11.55 -4.90 -1.37
N GLN A 79 -11.73 -4.41 -0.15
CA GLN A 79 -11.07 -3.20 0.32
C GLN A 79 -9.98 -3.56 1.34
N CYS A 80 -8.79 -3.00 1.16
CA CYS A 80 -7.60 -3.23 1.96
C CYS A 80 -7.07 -1.88 2.41
N ASN A 81 -6.99 -1.63 3.72
CA ASN A 81 -6.62 -0.31 4.25
C ASN A 81 -5.49 -0.40 5.27
N TRP A 82 -4.60 0.58 5.27
CA TRP A 82 -3.54 0.69 6.25
C TRP A 82 -3.11 2.13 6.53
N LEU A 83 -2.43 2.32 7.67
CA LEU A 83 -1.74 3.54 8.06
C LEU A 83 -0.23 3.27 8.07
N GLU A 84 0.59 4.22 7.66
CA GLU A 84 2.05 4.08 7.63
C GLU A 84 2.74 4.95 8.69
N GLU A 85 4.00 4.66 8.99
CA GLU A 85 4.83 5.44 9.92
C GLU A 85 5.11 6.87 9.44
N THR A 86 4.98 7.14 8.15
CA THR A 86 5.01 8.50 7.60
C THR A 86 3.74 9.29 7.93
N GLY A 87 2.74 8.64 8.51
CA GLY A 87 1.38 9.14 8.67
C GLY A 87 0.50 8.90 7.45
N THR A 88 1.00 8.46 6.30
CA THR A 88 0.17 8.24 5.09
C THR A 88 -0.93 7.20 5.33
N ILE A 89 -2.14 7.49 4.85
CA ILE A 89 -3.28 6.58 4.87
C ILE A 89 -3.46 6.01 3.46
N CYS A 90 -3.63 4.71 3.36
CA CYS A 90 -3.90 4.03 2.10
C CYS A 90 -5.21 3.25 2.21
N SER A 91 -6.08 3.44 1.23
CA SER A 91 -7.26 2.61 0.99
C SER A 91 -7.18 2.08 -0.42
N LEU A 92 -7.16 0.76 -0.57
CA LEU A 92 -7.04 0.06 -1.85
C LEU A 92 -8.26 -0.82 -2.06
N VAL A 93 -8.94 -0.65 -3.19
CA VAL A 93 -9.99 -1.55 -3.66
C VAL A 93 -9.42 -2.41 -4.77
N TYR A 94 -9.46 -3.73 -4.57
CA TYR A 94 -9.10 -4.71 -5.58
C TYR A 94 -10.36 -5.24 -6.26
N ASP A 95 -10.46 -4.96 -7.55
CA ASP A 95 -11.48 -5.47 -8.47
C ASP A 95 -10.92 -6.67 -9.22
N ILE A 96 -11.28 -7.87 -8.74
CA ILE A 96 -10.76 -9.15 -9.25
C ILE A 96 -11.19 -9.36 -10.71
N PRO A 97 -12.49 -9.25 -11.07
CA PRO A 97 -12.93 -9.54 -12.44
C PRO A 97 -12.32 -8.60 -13.47
N ASN A 98 -12.15 -7.32 -13.14
CA ASN A 98 -11.61 -6.33 -14.07
C ASN A 98 -10.09 -6.22 -14.03
N LYS A 99 -9.40 -6.91 -13.10
CA LYS A 99 -7.95 -6.79 -12.86
C LYS A 99 -7.52 -5.34 -12.65
N ARG A 100 -8.25 -4.63 -11.79
CA ARG A 100 -7.98 -3.22 -11.47
C ARG A 100 -7.82 -3.00 -9.98
N ILE A 101 -7.02 -1.99 -9.68
CA ILE A 101 -6.92 -1.40 -8.36
C ILE A 101 -7.47 0.02 -8.43
N SER A 102 -8.26 0.42 -7.43
CA SER A 102 -8.64 1.82 -7.20
C SER A 102 -8.19 2.22 -5.80
N THR A 103 -7.51 3.35 -5.66
CA THR A 103 -6.99 3.79 -4.36
C THR A 103 -7.41 5.19 -3.99
N LEU A 104 -7.64 5.40 -2.69
CA LEU A 104 -7.51 6.71 -2.06
C LEU A 104 -6.22 6.69 -1.23
N LEU A 105 -5.30 7.58 -1.56
CA LEU A 105 -4.07 7.82 -0.82
C LEU A 105 -4.18 9.17 -0.12
N GLY A 106 -3.98 9.21 1.18
CA GLY A 106 -3.89 10.43 1.97
C GLY A 106 -2.46 10.65 2.44
N PHE A 107 -1.62 11.21 1.59
CA PHE A 107 -0.22 11.50 1.92
C PHE A 107 -0.16 12.56 3.02
N SER A 108 0.61 12.29 4.07
CA SER A 108 0.94 13.35 5.05
C SER A 108 1.79 14.43 4.36
N LYS A 109 1.78 15.64 4.91
CA LYS A 109 2.57 16.76 4.37
C LYS A 109 4.05 16.42 4.30
N GLY A 110 4.61 15.84 5.37
CA GLY A 110 6.00 15.39 5.40
C GLY A 110 6.32 14.36 4.32
N HIS A 111 5.47 13.34 4.11
CA HIS A 111 5.68 12.36 3.04
C HIS A 111 5.66 13.04 1.67
N TRP A 112 4.66 13.91 1.42
CA TRP A 112 4.47 14.54 0.12
C TRP A 112 5.60 15.51 -0.25
N GLU A 113 5.90 16.46 0.64
CA GLU A 113 6.87 17.54 0.38
C GLU A 113 8.33 17.04 0.44
N ARG A 114 8.59 15.97 1.21
CA ARG A 114 9.92 15.40 1.40
C ARG A 114 9.98 13.96 0.87
N ASN A 115 9.43 13.74 -0.33
CA ASN A 115 9.28 12.42 -0.94
C ASN A 115 10.59 11.60 -1.06
N VAL A 116 11.73 12.24 -1.32
CA VAL A 116 13.04 11.59 -1.36
C VAL A 116 13.38 10.99 0.01
N GLU A 117 12.95 11.64 1.08
CA GLU A 117 13.17 11.17 2.45
C GLU A 117 12.26 10.01 2.85
N ALA A 118 11.13 9.85 2.15
CA ALA A 118 10.21 8.73 2.33
C ALA A 118 10.65 7.46 1.58
N ARG A 119 11.72 7.50 0.78
CA ARG A 119 12.32 6.31 0.14
C ARG A 119 13.14 5.49 1.15
N GLY A 120 13.55 4.29 0.77
CA GLY A 120 14.34 3.38 1.61
C GLY A 120 13.57 2.11 1.99
N ASP A 121 14.10 1.36 2.97
CA ASP A 121 13.52 0.09 3.41
C ASP A 121 13.15 0.16 4.89
N LYS A 122 11.89 -0.16 5.24
CA LYS A 122 11.44 -0.20 6.64
C LYS A 122 12.30 -1.08 7.54
N ARG A 123 12.92 -2.12 6.96
CA ARG A 123 13.82 -3.03 7.68
C ARG A 123 15.08 -2.32 8.17
N ASN A 124 15.45 -1.19 7.57
CA ASN A 124 16.51 -0.34 8.04
C ASN A 124 16.00 0.60 9.14
N ALA A 125 16.60 0.51 10.32
CA ALA A 125 16.18 1.30 11.49
C ALA A 125 16.30 2.82 11.28
N GLN A 126 17.28 3.28 10.49
CA GLN A 126 17.44 4.71 10.18
C GLN A 126 16.36 5.22 9.23
N ASP A 127 15.94 4.41 8.26
CA ASP A 127 14.83 4.73 7.38
C ASP A 127 13.52 4.81 8.15
N LEU A 128 13.26 3.82 9.00
CA LEU A 128 12.07 3.79 9.86
C LEU A 128 12.00 5.02 10.78
N GLU A 129 13.10 5.38 11.44
CA GLU A 129 13.13 6.54 12.34
C GLU A 129 12.94 7.85 11.56
N ARG A 130 13.58 7.97 10.39
CA ARG A 130 13.37 9.10 9.48
C ARG A 130 11.91 9.22 9.06
N TRP A 131 11.24 8.11 8.74
CA TRP A 131 9.83 8.12 8.32
C TRP A 131 8.90 8.56 9.45
N ARG A 132 9.16 8.15 10.70
CA ARG A 132 8.42 8.67 11.86
C ARG A 132 8.58 10.17 12.00
N GLY A 133 9.80 10.69 11.78
CA GLY A 133 10.05 12.13 11.75
C GLY A 133 9.27 12.88 10.65
N LEU A 134 8.92 12.22 9.54
CA LEU A 134 8.06 12.81 8.51
C LEU A 134 6.60 12.94 8.95
N ALA A 135 6.11 12.06 9.83
CA ALA A 135 4.73 12.14 10.34
C ALA A 135 4.49 13.38 11.21
N GLU A 136 5.56 13.92 11.82
CA GLU A 136 5.51 15.12 12.66
C GLU A 136 5.48 16.43 11.82
N VAL A 137 5.60 16.34 10.50
CA VAL A 137 5.54 17.51 9.61
C VAL A 137 4.08 17.74 9.17
N GLY A 138 3.49 18.83 9.68
CA GLY A 138 2.11 19.22 9.38
C GLY A 138 1.07 18.54 10.28
N GLY A 139 -0.20 18.57 9.87
CA GLY A 139 -1.31 17.93 10.57
C GLY A 139 -2.25 17.14 9.66
N GLN A 140 -3.31 16.57 10.23
CA GLN A 140 -4.25 15.72 9.49
C GLN A 140 -4.97 16.47 8.35
N THR A 141 -5.17 17.77 8.49
CA THR A 141 -5.83 18.63 7.50
C THR A 141 -4.91 19.03 6.34
N ASP A 142 -3.60 18.80 6.46
CA ASP A 142 -2.61 19.15 5.42
C ASP A 142 -2.40 18.01 4.41
N ARG A 143 -3.17 16.92 4.52
CA ARG A 143 -2.99 15.75 3.66
C ARG A 143 -3.30 16.07 2.21
N VAL A 144 -2.44 15.57 1.33
CA VAL A 144 -2.72 15.54 -0.10
C VAL A 144 -3.50 14.26 -0.39
N LEU A 145 -4.72 14.43 -0.88
CA LEU A 145 -5.57 13.33 -1.30
C LEU A 145 -5.34 13.04 -2.77
N LEU A 146 -5.01 11.79 -3.08
CA LEU A 146 -4.82 11.29 -4.43
C LEU A 146 -5.76 10.10 -4.65
N SER A 147 -6.62 10.22 -5.67
CA SER A 147 -7.53 9.15 -6.08
C SER A 147 -7.11 8.64 -7.45
N GLU A 148 -6.56 7.44 -7.51
CA GLU A 148 -5.99 6.88 -8.74
C GLU A 148 -6.47 5.45 -9.00
N GLN A 149 -6.42 5.07 -10.26
CA GLN A 149 -6.64 3.69 -10.69
C GLN A 149 -5.36 3.11 -11.29
N ALA A 150 -5.19 1.81 -11.10
CA ALA A 150 -4.11 1.04 -11.68
C ALA A 150 -4.61 -0.18 -12.44
N GLU A 151 -3.86 -0.54 -13.47
CA GLU A 151 -3.98 -1.79 -14.20
C GLU A 151 -3.05 -2.83 -13.58
N ILE A 152 -3.58 -4.02 -13.27
CA ILE A 152 -2.77 -5.14 -12.78
C ILE A 152 -2.11 -5.84 -13.97
N LEU A 153 -0.78 -5.84 -13.97
CA LEU A 153 0.06 -6.45 -15.01
C LEU A 153 0.35 -7.92 -14.73
N GLU A 154 0.63 -8.23 -13.46
CA GLU A 154 0.91 -9.59 -13.00
C GLU A 154 0.11 -9.88 -11.73
N ASP A 155 -0.42 -11.10 -11.65
CA ASP A 155 -1.25 -11.59 -10.54
C ASP A 155 -0.95 -13.08 -10.33
N PHE A 156 -0.30 -13.41 -9.22
CA PHE A 156 0.13 -14.77 -8.90
C PHE A 156 0.17 -15.00 -7.38
N ARG A 157 0.62 -16.20 -6.95
CA ARG A 157 0.80 -16.55 -5.51
C ARG A 157 2.27 -16.67 -5.14
N GLY A 158 2.59 -16.29 -3.91
CA GLY A 158 3.93 -16.34 -3.35
C GLY A 158 4.63 -14.98 -3.34
N LYS A 159 5.82 -14.95 -2.75
CA LYS A 159 6.55 -13.70 -2.46
C LYS A 159 6.97 -12.86 -3.68
N GLY A 160 7.08 -13.46 -4.87
CA GLY A 160 7.65 -12.77 -6.04
C GLY A 160 9.06 -12.24 -5.75
N GLY A 161 9.29 -10.96 -6.05
CA GLY A 161 10.55 -10.27 -5.75
C GLY A 161 10.67 -9.73 -4.32
N LEU A 162 9.60 -9.81 -3.52
CA LEU A 162 9.55 -9.23 -2.18
C LEU A 162 10.17 -10.15 -1.12
N GLU A 163 10.67 -9.53 -0.06
CA GLU A 163 11.30 -10.20 1.08
C GLU A 163 10.27 -10.45 2.18
N ALA A 164 10.27 -11.66 2.75
CA ALA A 164 9.42 -11.99 3.90
C ALA A 164 9.75 -11.14 5.13
N ILE A 165 8.87 -11.17 6.13
CA ILE A 165 8.96 -10.40 7.36
C ILE A 165 8.85 -11.31 8.58
N GLN A 166 9.28 -10.80 9.73
CA GLN A 166 8.95 -11.40 11.02
C GLN A 166 7.66 -10.75 11.56
N MET A 167 6.73 -11.55 12.07
CA MET A 167 5.39 -11.06 12.45
C MET A 167 5.42 -10.14 13.68
N GLU A 168 6.45 -10.28 14.51
CA GLU A 168 6.75 -9.43 15.67
C GLU A 168 7.30 -8.05 15.30
N TRP A 169 7.68 -7.81 14.05
CA TRP A 169 8.14 -6.49 13.64
C TRP A 169 7.02 -5.46 13.73
N PRO A 170 7.28 -4.29 14.34
CA PRO A 170 6.25 -3.32 14.61
C PRO A 170 5.74 -2.66 13.33
N THR A 171 4.45 -2.34 13.35
CA THR A 171 3.74 -1.56 12.35
C THR A 171 2.84 -0.55 13.05
N MET A 172 2.33 0.45 12.33
CA MET A 172 1.27 1.35 12.83
C MET A 172 -0.09 0.66 12.96
#